data_AF-A0A9D6N2A6-F1
#
_entry.id   AF-A0A9D6N2A6-F1
#
_cell.length_a   1.000
_cell.length_b   1.000
_cell.length_c   1.000
_cell.angle_alpha   90.00
_cell.angle_beta   90.00
_cell.angle_gamma   90.00
#
_symmetry.space_group_name_H-M   'P 1'
#
loop_
_entity.id
_entity.type
_entity.pdbx_description
1 polymer ?
#
loop_
_entity_poly.entity_id
_entity_poly.type
_entity_poly.pdbx_seq_one_letter_code
_entity_poly.pdbx_strand_id
1 'polypeptide(L)'
;MPGELHEVPWVDFEHNRSEVLALARKKGTHLLMLNADETLNVRGEWPARIDSDACLLRYEGVLDYQLPLLVRSDLPWRFVGVTHEYLDCPQKVTYGGFPGFTIRHHFDGGMRADKFQRDLRLLTAALEREPGNARHMFYLAQTYRDIGLGYQALQWYERRAEVEPAGEEVWYALYQAAKIRGESCLPWEAVLSAYLKAYEYRPSRLEPLYHVARHYRLRGQFALGWVFARACQAIAYPEDLLFIERDVYHWKLPWEYALCCQGAGQAAEAGRIYDGLLASSILPDTIRESIAELRSKC
;
A
#
# COMPACT_ATOMS: atom_id res chain seq x y z
N MET A 1 28.00 -17.63 -11.20
CA MET A 1 27.66 -18.59 -10.13
C MET A 1 27.04 -19.82 -10.77
N PRO A 2 27.29 -21.05 -10.27
CA PRO A 2 26.50 -22.20 -10.68
C PRO A 2 25.02 -22.00 -10.26
N GLY A 3 24.09 -22.48 -11.08
CA GLY A 3 22.65 -22.39 -10.83
C GLY A 3 21.97 -23.71 -11.19
N GLU A 4 20.78 -23.92 -10.65
CA GLU A 4 19.94 -25.08 -10.95
C GLU A 4 18.65 -24.61 -11.62
N LEU A 5 18.22 -25.31 -12.67
CA LEU A 5 16.92 -25.13 -13.29
C LEU A 5 16.04 -26.32 -12.89
N HIS A 6 14.84 -26.01 -12.40
CA HIS A 6 13.82 -27.00 -12.06
C HIS A 6 12.57 -26.71 -12.91
N GLU A 7 12.05 -27.74 -13.58
CA GLU A 7 10.83 -27.65 -14.37
C GLU A 7 9.74 -28.47 -13.68
N VAL A 8 8.65 -27.80 -13.31
CA VAL A 8 7.51 -28.38 -12.62
C VAL A 8 6.20 -27.95 -13.30
N PRO A 9 5.15 -28.79 -13.34
CA PRO A 9 3.85 -28.39 -13.86
C PRO A 9 3.28 -27.19 -13.09
N TRP A 10 2.70 -26.22 -13.81
CA TRP A 10 2.04 -25.08 -13.18
C TRP A 10 0.63 -25.45 -12.68
N VAL A 11 0.30 -25.03 -11.45
CA VAL A 11 -1.00 -25.23 -10.81
C VAL A 11 -1.61 -23.88 -10.42
N ASP A 12 -0.94 -23.15 -9.52
CA ASP A 12 -1.24 -21.78 -9.10
C ASP A 12 -0.02 -21.15 -8.40
N PHE A 13 -0.14 -19.88 -7.99
CA PHE A 13 0.98 -19.17 -7.35
C PHE A 13 1.34 -19.75 -5.97
N GLU A 14 0.35 -20.19 -5.18
CA GLU A 14 0.57 -20.79 -3.86
C GLU A 14 1.45 -22.04 -3.98
N HIS A 15 1.03 -22.97 -4.83
CA HIS A 15 1.65 -24.26 -5.03
C HIS A 15 3.07 -24.10 -5.58
N ASN A 16 3.21 -23.46 -6.75
CA ASN A 16 4.50 -23.43 -7.44
C ASN A 16 5.55 -22.59 -6.70
N ARG A 17 5.16 -21.50 -6.01
CA ARG A 17 6.13 -20.74 -5.20
C ARG A 17 6.53 -21.47 -3.92
N SER A 18 5.62 -22.26 -3.34
CA SER A 18 5.95 -23.14 -2.21
C SER A 18 6.93 -24.25 -2.63
N GLU A 19 6.80 -24.79 -3.84
CA GLU A 19 7.78 -25.75 -4.37
C GLU A 19 9.17 -25.14 -4.54
N VAL A 20 9.25 -23.89 -5.04
CA VAL A 20 10.54 -23.16 -5.14
C VAL A 20 11.22 -23.03 -3.77
N LEU A 21 10.46 -22.71 -2.72
CA LEU A 21 11.00 -22.66 -1.35
C LEU A 21 11.48 -24.02 -0.86
N ALA A 22 10.73 -25.10 -1.15
CA ALA A 22 11.11 -26.45 -0.78
C ALA A 22 12.41 -26.89 -1.48
N LEU A 23 12.55 -26.59 -2.77
CA LEU A 23 13.75 -26.87 -3.57
C LEU A 23 14.97 -26.05 -3.11
N ALA A 24 14.75 -24.83 -2.63
CA ALA A 24 15.81 -23.95 -2.14
C ALA A 24 16.18 -24.18 -0.66
N ARG A 25 15.39 -24.99 0.07
CA ARG A 25 15.56 -25.22 1.51
C ARG A 25 16.98 -25.69 1.85
N LYS A 26 17.58 -25.07 2.87
CA LYS A 26 18.96 -25.34 3.34
C LYS A 26 20.08 -25.14 2.30
N LYS A 27 19.85 -24.52 1.14
CA LYS A 27 20.90 -24.19 0.15
C LYS A 27 21.75 -22.96 0.49
N GLY A 28 21.37 -22.22 1.53
CA GLY A 28 22.08 -21.07 2.08
C GLY A 28 21.66 -20.83 3.52
N THR A 29 22.06 -19.73 4.16
CA THR A 29 21.53 -19.36 5.49
C THR A 29 20.13 -18.74 5.38
N HIS A 30 19.94 -17.91 4.36
CA HIS A 30 18.69 -17.24 4.04
C HIS A 30 18.37 -17.38 2.54
N LEU A 31 17.10 -17.31 2.22
CA LEU A 31 16.54 -17.32 0.88
C LEU A 31 16.04 -15.91 0.57
N LEU A 32 16.58 -15.31 -0.49
CA LEU A 32 16.08 -14.07 -1.06
C LEU A 32 15.11 -14.43 -2.19
N MET A 33 13.86 -13.98 -2.07
CA MET A 33 12.83 -14.20 -3.08
C MET A 33 12.76 -12.99 -4.00
N LEU A 34 13.04 -13.21 -5.27
CA LEU A 34 12.94 -12.21 -6.33
C LEU A 34 12.33 -12.82 -7.59
N ASN A 35 11.42 -12.10 -8.20
CA ASN A 35 10.94 -12.39 -9.54
C ASN A 35 11.96 -11.92 -10.59
N ALA A 36 11.85 -12.44 -11.81
CA ALA A 36 12.77 -12.10 -12.90
C ALA A 36 12.70 -10.62 -13.32
N ASP A 37 11.58 -9.94 -13.03
CA ASP A 37 11.34 -8.51 -13.27
C ASP A 37 11.54 -7.63 -12.03
N GLU A 38 12.27 -8.13 -11.03
CA GLU A 38 12.59 -7.40 -9.81
C GLU A 38 14.10 -7.19 -9.64
N THR A 39 14.46 -6.11 -8.95
CA THR A 39 15.85 -5.81 -8.59
C THR A 39 15.92 -5.42 -7.12
N LEU A 40 16.82 -6.07 -6.38
CA LEU A 40 17.19 -5.65 -5.05
C LEU A 40 18.19 -4.48 -5.14
N ASN A 41 17.77 -3.30 -4.69
CA ASN A 41 18.64 -2.16 -4.48
C ASN A 41 19.23 -2.23 -3.07
N VAL A 42 20.55 -2.08 -2.97
CA VAL A 42 21.29 -2.08 -1.71
C VAL A 42 21.97 -0.73 -1.54
N ARG A 43 21.57 0.01 -0.49
CA ARG A 43 22.25 1.22 -0.03
C ARG A 43 22.99 0.93 1.27
N GLY A 44 24.30 1.07 1.24
CA GLY A 44 25.18 0.70 2.36
C GLY A 44 25.82 -0.67 2.15
N GLU A 45 26.36 -1.24 3.22
CA GLU A 45 27.05 -2.53 3.19
C GLU A 45 26.08 -3.70 3.34
N TRP A 46 26.42 -4.83 2.71
CA TRP A 46 25.71 -6.07 2.97
C TRP A 46 26.04 -6.58 4.38
N PRO A 47 25.05 -6.94 5.20
CA PRO A 47 25.30 -7.36 6.57
C PRO A 47 26.11 -8.66 6.60
N ALA A 48 27.13 -8.72 7.46
CA ALA A 48 27.92 -9.94 7.65
C ALA A 48 27.08 -11.11 8.20
N ARG A 49 25.99 -10.80 8.91
CA ARG A 49 25.06 -11.77 9.49
C ARG A 49 23.64 -11.19 9.53
N ILE A 50 22.66 -12.08 9.36
CA ILE A 50 21.23 -11.78 9.50
C ILE A 50 20.72 -12.60 10.69
N ASP A 51 20.19 -11.94 11.71
CA ASP A 51 19.76 -12.59 12.96
C ASP A 51 18.26 -12.88 13.02
N SER A 52 17.45 -12.15 12.27
CA SER A 52 16.01 -12.34 12.18
C SER A 52 15.66 -13.53 11.29
N ASP A 53 14.56 -14.20 11.60
CA ASP A 53 14.05 -15.31 10.78
C ASP A 53 13.49 -14.83 9.43
N ALA A 54 12.95 -13.61 9.38
CA ALA A 54 12.48 -12.94 8.18
C ALA A 54 12.84 -11.46 8.18
N CYS A 55 13.27 -10.91 7.05
CA CYS A 55 13.49 -9.49 6.88
C CYS A 55 12.44 -8.89 5.94
N LEU A 56 11.77 -7.84 6.42
CA LEU A 56 10.84 -7.03 5.63
C LEU A 56 11.64 -6.11 4.72
N LEU A 57 11.43 -6.26 3.41
CA LEU A 57 12.01 -5.39 2.39
C LEU A 57 10.90 -4.53 1.76
N ARG A 58 11.18 -3.24 1.63
CA ARG A 58 10.24 -2.26 1.07
C ARG A 58 10.26 -2.31 -0.46
N TYR A 59 9.09 -2.34 -1.08
CA TYR A 59 8.98 -2.09 -2.51
C TYR A 59 9.02 -0.59 -2.83
N GLU A 60 9.81 -0.21 -3.83
CA GLU A 60 9.85 1.14 -4.35
C GLU A 60 8.61 1.42 -5.19
N GLY A 61 7.95 2.55 -4.92
CA GLY A 61 6.81 2.99 -5.71
C GLY A 61 6.03 4.10 -5.03
N VAL A 62 4.86 4.38 -5.59
CA VAL A 62 3.90 5.37 -5.06
C VAL A 62 3.18 4.83 -3.82
N LEU A 63 3.02 3.50 -3.75
CA LEU A 63 2.56 2.79 -2.57
C LEU A 63 3.76 2.25 -1.81
N ASP A 64 3.90 2.63 -0.54
CA ASP A 64 4.84 1.99 0.36
C ASP A 64 4.20 0.74 0.95
N TYR A 65 4.87 -0.39 0.76
CA TYR A 65 4.55 -1.65 1.41
C TYR A 65 5.82 -2.49 1.58
N GLN A 66 5.79 -3.41 2.53
CA GLN A 66 6.93 -4.27 2.84
C GLN A 66 6.50 -5.74 2.86
N LEU A 67 7.35 -6.61 2.32
CA LEU A 67 7.13 -8.05 2.32
C LEU A 67 8.35 -8.78 2.93
N PRO A 68 8.14 -9.93 3.59
CA PRO A 68 9.24 -10.74 4.13
C PRO A 68 9.95 -11.48 2.98
N LEU A 69 10.89 -10.80 2.32
CA LEU A 69 11.53 -11.30 1.10
C LEU A 69 12.88 -11.99 1.32
N LEU A 70 13.45 -11.85 2.52
CA LEU A 70 14.67 -12.54 2.91
C LEU A 70 14.39 -13.36 4.16
N VAL A 71 14.40 -14.68 4.03
CA VAL A 71 13.93 -15.57 5.10
C VAL A 71 14.89 -16.71 5.37
N ARG A 72 14.94 -17.20 6.61
CA ARG A 72 15.78 -18.34 6.97
C ARG A 72 15.45 -19.58 6.15
N SER A 73 16.48 -20.22 5.62
CA SER A 73 16.33 -21.33 4.68
C SER A 73 15.96 -22.67 5.33
N ASP A 74 16.08 -22.79 6.66
CA ASP A 74 15.85 -24.02 7.40
C ASP A 74 14.44 -24.12 8.00
N LEU A 75 13.70 -23.02 8.02
CA LEU A 75 12.32 -22.95 8.49
C LEU A 75 11.30 -23.41 7.43
N PRO A 76 10.14 -23.93 7.83
CA PRO A 76 9.13 -24.49 6.93
C PRO A 76 8.22 -23.41 6.32
N TRP A 77 8.79 -22.48 5.56
CA TRP A 77 8.03 -21.46 4.84
C TRP A 77 7.17 -22.05 3.73
N ARG A 78 6.01 -21.45 3.49
CA ARG A 78 5.14 -21.73 2.35
C ARG A 78 4.45 -20.45 1.90
N PHE A 79 4.04 -20.40 0.64
CA PHE A 79 3.11 -19.37 0.18
C PHE A 79 1.68 -19.81 0.50
N VAL A 80 0.78 -18.83 0.66
CA VAL A 80 -0.67 -19.02 0.88
C VAL A 80 -1.43 -18.01 0.02
N GLY A 81 -2.42 -18.48 -0.73
CA GLY A 81 -3.31 -17.69 -1.59
C GLY A 81 -3.13 -18.00 -3.08
N VAL A 82 -4.24 -18.21 -3.79
CA VAL A 82 -4.24 -18.59 -5.22
C VAL A 82 -3.66 -17.52 -6.17
N THR A 83 -3.64 -16.26 -5.71
CA THR A 83 -2.97 -15.10 -6.29
C THR A 83 -2.77 -14.06 -5.18
N HIS A 84 -1.84 -13.12 -5.35
CA HIS A 84 -1.45 -12.17 -4.30
C HIS A 84 -1.07 -12.89 -2.99
N GLU A 85 -0.35 -13.98 -3.16
CA GLU A 85 0.12 -14.86 -2.12
C GLU A 85 0.99 -14.15 -1.09
N TYR A 86 0.97 -14.65 0.14
CA TYR A 86 1.88 -14.21 1.19
C TYR A 86 2.66 -15.38 1.74
N LEU A 87 3.80 -15.06 2.35
CA LEU A 87 4.65 -16.04 2.98
C LEU A 87 4.14 -16.34 4.40
N ASP A 88 3.89 -17.60 4.67
CA ASP A 88 3.46 -18.14 5.95
C ASP A 88 4.55 -19.05 6.54
N CYS A 89 4.67 -19.04 7.87
CA CYS A 89 5.45 -20.01 8.61
C CYS A 89 4.60 -20.53 9.77
N PRO A 90 4.41 -21.86 9.89
CA PRO A 90 3.67 -22.42 11.02
C PRO A 90 4.41 -22.28 12.37
N GLN A 91 5.66 -21.82 12.36
CA GLN A 91 6.45 -21.58 13.56
C GLN A 91 6.48 -20.09 13.89
N LYS A 92 6.66 -19.77 15.18
CA LYS A 92 6.89 -18.38 15.59
C LYS A 92 8.23 -17.91 15.01
N VAL A 93 8.20 -16.76 14.33
CA VAL A 93 9.35 -16.16 13.67
C VAL A 93 9.60 -14.74 14.17
N THR A 94 10.86 -14.32 14.11
CA THR A 94 11.29 -12.96 14.38
C THR A 94 11.41 -12.17 13.07
N TYR A 95 10.96 -10.92 13.10
CA TYR A 95 11.04 -10.01 11.96
C TYR A 95 12.13 -8.96 12.19
N GLY A 96 12.94 -8.75 11.17
CA GLY A 96 13.90 -7.65 11.07
C GLY A 96 13.72 -6.89 9.76
N GLY A 97 14.67 -6.04 9.42
CA GLY A 97 14.66 -5.30 8.18
C GLY A 97 15.97 -4.56 7.94
N PHE A 98 16.19 -4.19 6.68
CA PHE A 98 17.35 -3.40 6.28
C PHE A 98 16.84 -2.13 5.60
N PRO A 99 16.79 -0.98 6.29
CA PRO A 99 16.23 0.25 5.73
C PRO A 99 16.87 0.69 4.40
N GLY A 100 18.13 0.34 4.18
CA GLY A 100 18.85 0.60 2.92
C GLY A 100 18.52 -0.38 1.78
N PHE A 101 17.75 -1.44 2.04
CA PHE A 101 17.45 -2.48 1.07
C PHE A 101 16.01 -2.32 0.58
N THR A 102 15.85 -2.23 -0.73
CA THR A 102 14.55 -1.99 -1.36
C THR A 102 14.40 -2.83 -2.62
N ILE A 103 13.16 -3.19 -2.96
CA ILE A 103 12.85 -3.89 -4.20
C ILE A 103 12.31 -2.91 -5.22
N ARG A 104 12.95 -2.84 -6.38
CA ARG A 104 12.38 -2.20 -7.56
C ARG A 104 11.73 -3.25 -8.44
N HIS A 105 10.44 -3.08 -8.69
CA HIS A 105 9.70 -3.88 -9.64
C HIS A 105 9.70 -3.15 -11.00
N HIS A 106 10.10 -3.82 -12.09
CA HIS A 106 10.21 -3.21 -13.43
C HIS A 106 8.92 -3.27 -14.25
N PHE A 107 8.03 -4.19 -13.88
CA PHE A 107 6.68 -4.33 -14.42
C PHE A 107 6.64 -4.80 -15.90
N ASP A 108 7.68 -5.51 -16.33
CA ASP A 108 7.85 -6.06 -17.68
C ASP A 108 7.70 -7.60 -17.76
N GLY A 109 7.29 -8.26 -16.67
CA GLY A 109 7.00 -9.70 -16.67
C GLY A 109 5.89 -10.12 -17.66
N GLY A 110 6.09 -11.27 -18.31
CA GLY A 110 5.22 -11.77 -19.40
C GLY A 110 3.79 -12.18 -19.01
N MET A 111 3.52 -12.43 -17.72
CA MET A 111 2.21 -12.92 -17.22
C MET A 111 1.19 -11.79 -16.94
N ARG A 112 1.31 -10.66 -17.64
CA ARG A 112 0.51 -9.45 -17.42
C ARG A 112 -0.73 -9.35 -18.30
N ALA A 113 -0.69 -9.90 -19.51
CA ALA A 113 -1.74 -9.70 -20.51
C ALA A 113 -3.13 -10.22 -20.07
N ASP A 114 -3.16 -11.37 -19.39
CA ASP A 114 -4.39 -12.01 -18.90
C ASP A 114 -4.59 -11.84 -17.38
N LYS A 115 -3.73 -11.06 -16.70
CA LYS A 115 -3.65 -11.00 -15.22
C LYS A 115 -5.02 -10.86 -14.57
N PHE A 116 -5.78 -9.83 -14.94
CA PHE A 116 -7.05 -9.56 -14.27
C PHE A 116 -8.12 -10.62 -14.54
N GLN A 117 -8.14 -11.19 -15.75
CA GLN A 117 -9.07 -12.26 -16.11
C GLN A 117 -8.73 -13.55 -15.36
N ARG A 118 -7.44 -13.86 -15.24
CA ARG A 118 -6.91 -14.97 -14.46
C ARG A 118 -7.23 -14.80 -12.97
N ASP A 119 -6.90 -13.64 -12.39
CA ASP A 119 -7.12 -13.34 -10.97
C ASP A 119 -8.62 -13.43 -10.64
N LEU A 120 -9.50 -12.87 -11.47
CA LEU A 120 -10.95 -12.97 -11.30
C LEU A 120 -11.43 -14.43 -11.26
N ARG A 121 -10.97 -15.26 -12.19
CA ARG A 121 -11.32 -16.69 -12.25
C ARG A 121 -10.83 -17.45 -11.01
N LEU A 122 -9.56 -17.26 -10.64
CA LEU A 122 -8.94 -17.94 -9.49
C LEU A 122 -9.61 -17.55 -8.17
N LEU A 123 -9.82 -16.26 -7.94
CA LEU A 123 -10.41 -15.74 -6.71
C LEU A 123 -11.89 -16.11 -6.58
N THR A 124 -12.65 -16.08 -7.68
CA THR A 124 -14.06 -16.50 -7.67
C THR A 124 -14.18 -17.98 -7.30
N ALA A 125 -13.41 -18.86 -7.97
CA ALA A 125 -13.40 -20.29 -7.68
C ALA A 125 -12.85 -20.61 -6.26
N ALA A 126 -11.94 -19.79 -5.73
CA ALA A 126 -11.46 -19.93 -4.37
C ALA A 126 -12.55 -19.55 -3.34
N LEU A 127 -13.31 -18.47 -3.58
CA LEU A 127 -14.41 -18.06 -2.71
C LEU A 127 -15.64 -18.96 -2.79
N GLU A 128 -15.86 -19.68 -3.90
CA GLU A 128 -16.87 -20.74 -3.96
C GLU A 128 -16.54 -21.89 -3.00
N ARG A 129 -15.26 -22.22 -2.86
CA ARG A 129 -14.76 -23.29 -1.97
C ARG A 129 -14.64 -22.81 -0.52
N GLU A 130 -14.18 -21.58 -0.32
CA GLU A 130 -13.97 -20.96 0.98
C GLU A 130 -14.66 -19.58 1.06
N PRO A 131 -15.99 -19.52 1.22
CA PRO A 131 -16.74 -18.26 1.18
C PRO A 131 -16.38 -17.26 2.28
N GLY A 132 -15.74 -17.72 3.36
CA GLY A 132 -15.28 -16.88 4.47
C GLY A 132 -13.84 -16.38 4.34
N ASN A 133 -13.14 -16.69 3.25
CA ASN A 133 -11.74 -16.31 3.10
C ASN A 133 -11.60 -14.79 2.86
N ALA A 134 -11.29 -14.06 3.92
CA ALA A 134 -11.20 -12.60 3.91
C ALA A 134 -10.21 -12.09 2.87
N ARG A 135 -9.02 -12.70 2.76
CA ARG A 135 -7.99 -12.26 1.82
C ARG A 135 -8.44 -12.40 0.37
N HIS A 136 -9.12 -13.49 0.01
CA HIS A 136 -9.69 -13.63 -1.33
C HIS A 136 -10.77 -12.58 -1.62
N MET A 137 -11.62 -12.23 -0.64
CA MET A 137 -12.59 -11.14 -0.81
C MET A 137 -11.89 -9.81 -1.11
N PHE A 138 -10.81 -9.51 -0.36
CA PHE A 138 -10.03 -8.28 -0.54
C PHE A 138 -9.43 -8.18 -1.94
N TYR A 139 -8.74 -9.23 -2.41
CA TYR A 139 -8.12 -9.19 -3.73
C TYR A 139 -9.11 -9.31 -4.88
N LEU A 140 -10.29 -9.90 -4.65
CA LEU A 140 -11.37 -9.86 -5.63
C LEU A 140 -11.91 -8.44 -5.78
N ALA A 141 -12.09 -7.71 -4.67
CA ALA A 141 -12.46 -6.30 -4.69
C ALA A 141 -11.41 -5.43 -5.41
N GLN A 142 -10.12 -5.66 -5.12
CA GLN A 142 -9.00 -4.98 -5.79
C GLN A 142 -9.03 -5.22 -7.30
N THR A 143 -9.23 -6.48 -7.71
CA THR A 143 -9.29 -6.87 -9.12
C THR A 143 -10.45 -6.18 -9.83
N TYR A 144 -11.66 -6.17 -9.24
CA TYR A 144 -12.80 -5.44 -9.80
C TYR A 144 -12.54 -3.94 -9.94
N ARG A 145 -11.91 -3.33 -8.92
CA ARG A 145 -11.54 -1.90 -8.97
C ARG A 145 -10.57 -1.63 -10.12
N ASP A 146 -9.54 -2.45 -10.26
CA ASP A 146 -8.46 -2.24 -11.24
C ASP A 146 -8.94 -2.39 -12.70
N ILE A 147 -10.03 -3.13 -12.93
CA ILE A 147 -10.71 -3.23 -14.24
C ILE A 147 -11.87 -2.25 -14.41
N GLY A 148 -12.04 -1.29 -13.49
CA GLY A 148 -13.05 -0.22 -13.59
C GLY A 148 -14.47 -0.62 -13.18
N LEU A 149 -14.66 -1.79 -12.56
CA LEU A 149 -15.95 -2.28 -12.08
C LEU A 149 -16.20 -1.86 -10.61
N GLY A 150 -16.35 -0.54 -10.40
CA GLY A 150 -16.44 0.07 -9.08
C GLY A 150 -17.60 -0.44 -8.21
N TYR A 151 -18.77 -0.73 -8.78
CA TYR A 151 -19.92 -1.24 -8.03
C TYR A 151 -19.64 -2.62 -7.43
N GLN A 152 -19.10 -3.54 -8.23
CA GLN A 152 -18.71 -4.88 -7.77
C GLN A 152 -17.58 -4.80 -6.74
N ALA A 153 -16.59 -3.92 -6.98
CA ALA A 153 -15.51 -3.69 -6.02
C ALA A 153 -16.05 -3.22 -4.66
N LEU A 154 -16.99 -2.26 -4.66
CA LEU A 154 -17.62 -1.75 -3.44
C LEU A 154 -18.30 -2.86 -2.63
N GLN A 155 -19.10 -3.71 -3.28
CA GLN A 155 -19.76 -4.83 -2.61
C GLN A 155 -18.78 -5.77 -1.91
N TRP A 156 -17.66 -6.10 -2.56
CA TRP A 156 -16.64 -6.97 -1.98
C TRP A 156 -15.81 -6.29 -0.90
N TYR A 157 -15.52 -4.99 -1.04
CA TYR A 157 -14.86 -4.24 0.03
C TYR A 157 -15.72 -4.14 1.29
N GLU A 158 -17.03 -3.90 1.14
CA GLU A 158 -17.97 -3.87 2.26
C GLU A 158 -18.03 -5.23 2.96
N ARG A 159 -18.12 -6.33 2.20
CA ARG A 159 -18.02 -7.70 2.76
C ARG A 159 -16.70 -7.94 3.47
N ARG A 160 -15.56 -7.58 2.85
CA ARG A 160 -14.24 -7.75 3.47
C ARG A 160 -14.14 -7.02 4.80
N ALA A 161 -14.73 -5.83 4.91
CA ALA A 161 -14.65 -5.01 6.10
C ALA A 161 -15.41 -5.59 7.31
N GLU A 162 -16.28 -6.58 7.09
CA GLU A 162 -17.08 -7.25 8.13
C GLU A 162 -16.47 -8.58 8.60
N VAL A 163 -15.36 -9.02 7.99
CA VAL A 163 -14.78 -10.36 8.21
C VAL A 163 -13.41 -10.24 8.88
N GLU A 164 -13.17 -11.07 9.90
CA GLU A 164 -11.87 -11.23 10.54
C GLU A 164 -10.87 -12.00 9.64
N PRO A 165 -9.54 -11.79 9.78
CA PRO A 165 -8.90 -10.91 10.73
C PRO A 165 -9.05 -9.43 10.35
N ALA A 166 -9.28 -8.62 11.39
CA ALA A 166 -9.12 -7.19 11.40
C ALA A 166 -7.69 -6.77 11.03
N GLY A 167 -7.50 -5.48 10.74
CA GLY A 167 -6.17 -4.91 10.48
C GLY A 167 -6.12 -4.08 9.20
N GLU A 168 -4.95 -4.06 8.57
CA GLU A 168 -4.65 -3.15 7.46
C GLU A 168 -5.50 -3.39 6.22
N GLU A 169 -5.83 -4.64 5.91
CA GLU A 169 -6.71 -4.96 4.77
C GLU A 169 -8.17 -4.52 4.99
N VAL A 170 -8.69 -4.59 6.23
CA VAL A 170 -10.02 -4.06 6.58
C VAL A 170 -10.01 -2.54 6.44
N TRP A 171 -8.99 -1.89 6.99
CA TRP A 171 -8.83 -0.45 6.83
C TRP A 171 -8.78 -0.04 5.35
N TYR A 172 -7.97 -0.73 4.55
CA TYR A 172 -7.81 -0.44 3.13
C TYR A 172 -9.12 -0.68 2.38
N ALA A 173 -9.87 -1.73 2.72
CA ALA A 173 -11.20 -1.98 2.15
C ALA A 173 -12.18 -0.84 2.44
N LEU A 174 -12.25 -0.35 3.70
CA LEU A 174 -13.07 0.80 4.07
C LEU A 174 -12.65 2.07 3.29
N TYR A 175 -11.34 2.30 3.18
CA TYR A 175 -10.80 3.45 2.46
C TYR A 175 -11.12 3.39 0.95
N GLN A 176 -10.93 2.24 0.29
CA GLN A 176 -11.28 2.09 -1.12
C GLN A 176 -12.79 2.20 -1.36
N ALA A 177 -13.62 1.66 -0.47
CA ALA A 177 -15.06 1.85 -0.52
C ALA A 177 -15.44 3.34 -0.45
N ALA A 178 -14.77 4.12 0.42
CA ALA A 178 -14.97 5.57 0.50
C ALA A 178 -14.56 6.31 -0.78
N LYS A 179 -13.44 5.92 -1.42
CA LYS A 179 -13.02 6.47 -2.71
C LYS A 179 -14.04 6.21 -3.81
N ILE A 180 -14.49 4.96 -3.96
CA ILE A 180 -15.51 4.59 -4.96
C ILE A 180 -16.81 5.37 -4.73
N ARG A 181 -17.23 5.51 -3.46
CA ARG A 181 -18.39 6.35 -3.10
C ARG A 181 -18.20 7.81 -3.47
N GLY A 182 -16.99 8.35 -3.30
CA GLY A 182 -16.64 9.73 -3.68
C GLY A 182 -16.58 9.98 -5.19
N GLU A 183 -16.38 8.94 -5.99
CA GLU A 183 -16.46 8.98 -7.46
C GLU A 183 -17.90 8.78 -7.97
N SER A 184 -18.83 8.41 -7.09
CA SER A 184 -20.24 8.19 -7.40
C SER A 184 -21.09 9.46 -7.19
N CYS A 185 -22.32 9.49 -7.71
CA CYS A 185 -23.27 10.60 -7.51
C CYS A 185 -23.94 10.63 -6.11
N LEU A 186 -23.23 10.18 -5.06
CA LEU A 186 -23.76 10.17 -3.70
C LEU A 186 -23.70 11.57 -3.06
N PRO A 187 -24.62 11.90 -2.14
CA PRO A 187 -24.51 13.10 -1.31
C PRO A 187 -23.20 13.13 -0.53
N TRP A 188 -22.64 14.32 -0.33
CA TRP A 188 -21.34 14.48 0.32
C TRP A 188 -21.33 13.91 1.74
N GLU A 189 -22.43 14.01 2.48
CA GLU A 189 -22.55 13.52 3.85
C GLU A 189 -22.28 12.00 3.93
N ALA A 190 -22.75 11.24 2.95
CA ALA A 190 -22.52 9.81 2.87
C ALA A 190 -21.06 9.47 2.53
N VAL A 191 -20.42 10.27 1.68
CA VAL A 191 -19.00 10.11 1.30
C VAL A 191 -18.10 10.50 2.46
N LEU A 192 -18.38 11.63 3.12
CA LEU A 192 -17.69 12.09 4.32
C LEU A 192 -17.76 11.03 5.42
N SER A 193 -18.94 10.49 5.70
CA SER A 193 -19.12 9.43 6.69
C SER A 193 -18.27 8.20 6.37
N ALA A 194 -18.16 7.80 5.09
CA ALA A 194 -17.32 6.68 4.68
C ALA A 194 -15.82 6.94 4.91
N TYR A 195 -15.32 8.13 4.58
CA TYR A 195 -13.93 8.49 4.85
C TYR A 195 -13.64 8.57 6.36
N LEU A 196 -14.55 9.16 7.14
CA LEU A 196 -14.40 9.24 8.59
C LEU A 196 -14.44 7.85 9.25
N LYS A 197 -15.26 6.92 8.74
CA LYS A 197 -15.25 5.51 9.18
C LYS A 197 -13.89 4.86 8.95
N ALA A 198 -13.28 5.07 7.79
CA ALA A 198 -11.93 4.56 7.51
C ALA A 198 -10.87 5.18 8.43
N TYR A 199 -10.93 6.49 8.65
CA TYR A 199 -10.02 7.19 9.57
C TYR A 199 -10.17 6.74 11.02
N GLU A 200 -11.41 6.62 11.52
CA GLU A 200 -11.70 6.16 12.87
C GLU A 200 -11.17 4.73 13.11
N TYR A 201 -11.27 3.86 12.11
CA TYR A 201 -10.76 2.49 12.20
C TYR A 201 -9.23 2.44 12.37
N ARG A 202 -8.49 3.36 11.72
CA ARG A 202 -7.03 3.44 11.86
C ARG A 202 -6.55 4.90 11.83
N PRO A 203 -6.57 5.61 12.98
CA PRO A 203 -6.28 7.04 13.03
C PRO A 203 -4.84 7.44 12.66
N SER A 204 -3.90 6.49 12.62
CA SER A 204 -2.56 6.72 12.08
C SER A 204 -2.56 6.93 10.56
N ARG A 205 -3.64 6.55 9.85
CA ARG A 205 -3.75 6.61 8.40
C ARG A 205 -4.53 7.83 7.94
N LEU A 206 -3.81 8.82 7.40
CA LEU A 206 -4.33 10.15 7.04
C LEU A 206 -4.92 10.24 5.62
N GLU A 207 -4.80 9.20 4.79
CA GLU A 207 -5.34 9.20 3.43
C GLU A 207 -6.81 9.62 3.33
N PRO A 208 -7.73 9.18 4.22
CA PRO A 208 -9.10 9.64 4.19
C PRO A 208 -9.23 11.15 4.43
N LEU A 209 -8.44 11.70 5.37
CA LEU A 209 -8.47 13.13 5.71
C LEU A 209 -7.95 14.00 4.58
N TYR A 210 -7.00 13.51 3.78
CA TYR A 210 -6.57 14.19 2.55
C TYR A 210 -7.72 14.41 1.58
N HIS A 211 -8.52 13.38 1.29
CA HIS A 211 -9.66 13.52 0.38
C HIS A 211 -10.73 14.45 0.94
N VAL A 212 -10.98 14.39 2.25
CA VAL A 212 -11.93 15.29 2.94
C VAL A 212 -11.46 16.74 2.90
N ALA A 213 -10.19 17.01 3.25
CA ALA A 213 -9.63 18.36 3.20
C ALA A 213 -9.68 18.94 1.79
N ARG A 214 -9.25 18.15 0.79
CA ARG A 214 -9.29 18.53 -0.62
C ARG A 214 -10.71 18.83 -1.10
N HIS A 215 -11.70 18.04 -0.69
CA HIS A 215 -13.11 18.30 -1.02
C HIS A 215 -13.55 19.69 -0.55
N TYR A 216 -13.26 20.04 0.70
CA TYR A 216 -13.64 21.32 1.29
C TYR A 216 -12.87 22.49 0.65
N ARG A 217 -11.57 22.33 0.44
CA ARG A 217 -10.73 23.33 -0.23
C ARG A 217 -11.26 23.65 -1.63
N LEU A 218 -11.58 22.65 -2.44
CA LEU A 218 -12.09 22.84 -3.80
C LEU A 218 -13.42 23.60 -3.86
N ARG A 219 -14.15 23.69 -2.74
CA ARG A 219 -15.40 24.44 -2.58
C ARG A 219 -15.21 25.79 -1.89
N GLY A 220 -13.97 26.21 -1.64
CA GLY A 220 -13.65 27.44 -0.90
C GLY A 220 -13.97 27.36 0.59
N GLN A 221 -14.29 26.18 1.13
CA GLN A 221 -14.61 25.98 2.55
C GLN A 221 -13.32 25.76 3.35
N PHE A 222 -12.41 26.73 3.29
CA PHE A 222 -11.04 26.61 3.79
C PHE A 222 -10.96 26.32 5.28
N ALA A 223 -11.86 26.88 6.10
CA ALA A 223 -11.90 26.61 7.54
C ALA A 223 -12.14 25.12 7.86
N LEU A 224 -13.06 24.46 7.13
CA LEU A 224 -13.31 23.02 7.29
C LEU A 224 -12.14 22.19 6.74
N GLY A 225 -11.63 22.56 5.56
CA GLY A 225 -10.45 21.91 5.00
C GLY A 225 -9.25 21.96 5.95
N TRP A 226 -9.03 23.10 6.61
CA TRP A 226 -8.00 23.30 7.63
C TRP A 226 -8.18 22.39 8.84
N VAL A 227 -9.41 22.24 9.36
CA VAL A 227 -9.70 21.36 10.51
C VAL A 227 -9.26 19.93 10.23
N PHE A 228 -9.54 19.39 9.04
CA PHE A 228 -9.14 18.03 8.69
C PHE A 228 -7.65 17.92 8.32
N ALA A 229 -7.12 18.88 7.55
CA ALA A 229 -5.75 18.82 7.07
C ALA A 229 -4.69 19.00 8.19
N ARG A 230 -5.04 19.70 9.29
CA ARG A 230 -4.09 19.93 10.40
C ARG A 230 -3.58 18.65 11.05
N ALA A 231 -4.26 17.52 10.85
CA ALA A 231 -3.84 16.22 11.36
C ALA A 231 -2.40 15.86 10.93
N CYS A 232 -1.94 16.34 9.77
CA CYS A 232 -0.58 16.11 9.30
C CYS A 232 0.51 16.79 10.16
N GLN A 233 0.15 17.73 11.03
CA GLN A 233 1.08 18.38 11.95
C GLN A 233 1.32 17.53 13.21
N ALA A 234 0.39 16.63 13.55
CA ALA A 234 0.41 15.88 14.80
C ALA A 234 0.71 14.38 14.61
N ILE A 235 0.36 13.82 13.45
CA ILE A 235 0.44 12.39 13.20
C ILE A 235 1.66 12.09 12.32
N ALA A 236 2.52 11.21 12.84
CA ALA A 236 3.72 10.75 12.16
C ALA A 236 3.39 9.83 10.97
N TYR A 237 4.42 9.50 10.18
CA TYR A 237 4.29 8.50 9.12
C TYR A 237 3.85 7.15 9.72
N PRO A 238 2.91 6.41 9.09
CA PRO A 238 2.39 5.17 9.66
C PRO A 238 3.44 4.06 9.68
N GLU A 239 3.38 3.19 10.69
CA GLU A 239 4.20 1.97 10.80
C GLU A 239 3.56 0.75 10.10
N ASP A 240 2.44 0.96 9.42
CA ASP A 240 1.73 -0.03 8.62
C ASP A 240 2.63 -0.69 7.56
N LEU A 241 2.36 -1.95 7.24
CA LEU A 241 3.13 -2.71 6.26
C LEU A 241 2.53 -2.67 4.85
N LEU A 242 1.26 -2.31 4.71
CA LEU A 242 0.49 -2.47 3.49
C LEU A 242 -0.06 -1.13 2.97
N PHE A 243 0.23 -0.88 1.69
CA PHE A 243 -0.43 0.07 0.81
C PHE A 243 -0.50 1.52 1.33
N ILE A 244 0.57 2.06 1.90
CA ILE A 244 0.65 3.47 2.29
C ILE A 244 0.73 4.36 1.05
N GLU A 245 -0.19 5.30 0.88
CA GLU A 245 -0.10 6.30 -0.19
C GLU A 245 0.95 7.35 0.20
N ARG A 246 2.22 7.03 -0.07
CA ARG A 246 3.40 7.76 0.39
C ARG A 246 3.34 9.28 0.13
N ASP A 247 2.83 9.66 -1.04
CA ASP A 247 2.68 11.07 -1.44
C ASP A 247 1.73 11.85 -0.53
N VAL A 248 0.72 11.19 0.06
CA VAL A 248 -0.22 11.84 0.99
C VAL A 248 0.52 12.47 2.16
N TYR A 249 1.46 11.73 2.74
CA TYR A 249 2.19 12.16 3.92
C TYR A 249 3.30 13.14 3.57
N HIS A 250 4.00 12.88 2.48
CA HIS A 250 5.19 13.66 2.16
C HIS A 250 4.90 15.03 1.57
N TRP A 251 3.80 15.17 0.82
CA TRP A 251 3.51 16.47 0.22
C TRP A 251 2.03 16.76 -0.02
N LYS A 252 1.16 15.80 -0.34
CA LYS A 252 -0.22 16.14 -0.71
C LYS A 252 -1.02 16.69 0.47
N LEU A 253 -1.02 16.04 1.63
CA LEU A 253 -1.76 16.52 2.80
C LEU A 253 -1.14 17.78 3.40
N PRO A 254 0.19 17.90 3.58
CA PRO A 254 0.80 19.16 4.00
C PRO A 254 0.51 20.30 3.01
N TRP A 255 0.46 20.03 1.71
CA TRP A 255 0.11 21.05 0.72
C TRP A 255 -1.36 21.47 0.82
N GLU A 256 -2.29 20.51 0.98
CA GLU A 256 -3.70 20.81 1.25
C GLU A 256 -3.88 21.61 2.55
N TYR A 257 -3.07 21.34 3.59
CA TYR A 257 -3.04 22.15 4.81
C TYR A 257 -2.61 23.59 4.53
N ALA A 258 -1.50 23.80 3.82
CA ALA A 258 -1.00 25.13 3.48
C ALA A 258 -2.02 25.94 2.65
N LEU A 259 -2.66 25.30 1.66
CA LEU A 259 -3.70 25.92 0.84
C LEU A 259 -4.91 26.34 1.69
N CYS A 260 -5.32 25.51 2.64
CA CYS A 260 -6.42 25.85 3.55
C CYS A 260 -6.03 26.98 4.52
N CYS A 261 -4.80 26.99 5.05
CA CYS A 261 -4.28 28.10 5.85
C CYS A 261 -4.31 29.41 5.08
N GLN A 262 -3.82 29.42 3.84
CA GLN A 262 -3.82 30.61 2.98
C GLN A 262 -5.25 31.11 2.72
N GLY A 263 -6.17 30.23 2.35
CA GLY A 263 -7.57 30.59 2.12
C GLY A 263 -8.33 31.01 3.40
N ALA A 264 -7.85 30.59 4.57
CA ALA A 264 -8.38 31.00 5.88
C ALA A 264 -7.68 32.26 6.45
N GLY A 265 -6.81 32.93 5.70
CA GLY A 265 -6.11 34.15 6.13
C GLY A 265 -4.90 33.91 7.04
N GLN A 266 -4.43 32.68 7.17
CA GLN A 266 -3.25 32.30 7.97
C GLN A 266 -1.99 32.22 7.09
N ALA A 267 -1.64 33.32 6.43
CA ALA A 267 -0.56 33.36 5.43
C ALA A 267 0.83 32.97 6.00
N ALA A 268 1.15 33.38 7.23
CA ALA A 268 2.42 33.03 7.88
C ALA A 268 2.54 31.52 8.15
N GLU A 269 1.45 30.86 8.54
CA GLU A 269 1.39 29.41 8.71
C GLU A 269 1.62 28.72 7.36
N ALA A 270 0.89 29.13 6.32
CA ALA A 270 1.03 28.59 4.97
C ALA A 270 2.47 28.71 4.43
N GLY A 271 3.09 29.89 4.62
CA GLY A 271 4.47 30.15 4.21
C GLY A 271 5.47 29.17 4.82
N ARG A 272 5.37 28.88 6.12
CA ARG A 272 6.24 27.90 6.80
C ARG A 272 6.11 26.50 6.21
N ILE A 273 4.89 26.07 5.89
CA ILE A 273 4.63 24.75 5.33
C ILE A 273 5.16 24.64 3.90
N TYR A 274 4.95 25.67 3.07
CA TYR A 274 5.53 25.74 1.74
C TYR A 274 7.06 25.71 1.75
N ASP A 275 7.71 26.44 2.66
CA ASP A 275 9.17 26.43 2.80
C ASP A 275 9.68 25.02 3.15
N GLY A 276 8.98 24.30 4.05
CA GLY A 276 9.28 22.91 4.37
C GLY A 276 9.10 21.95 3.17
N LEU A 277 8.05 22.14 2.38
CA LEU A 277 7.80 21.35 1.17
C LEU A 277 8.88 21.59 0.11
N LEU A 278 9.29 22.84 -0.11
CA LEU A 278 10.33 23.20 -1.06
C LEU A 278 11.72 22.69 -0.64
N ALA A 279 11.98 22.48 0.65
CA ALA A 279 13.21 21.84 1.13
C ALA A 279 13.24 20.32 0.89
N SER A 280 12.10 19.69 0.60
CA SER A 280 11.97 18.25 0.42
C SER A 280 12.52 17.77 -0.92
N SER A 281 13.39 16.75 -0.93
CA SER A 281 13.97 16.17 -2.14
C SER A 281 13.04 15.21 -2.90
N ILE A 282 11.93 14.84 -2.28
CA ILE A 282 10.94 13.89 -2.82
C ILE A 282 9.73 14.59 -3.46
N LEU A 283 9.70 15.92 -3.42
CA LEU A 283 8.66 16.72 -4.07
C LEU A 283 8.88 16.70 -5.60
N PRO A 284 7.89 16.29 -6.41
CA PRO A 284 8.01 16.33 -7.87
C PRO A 284 8.21 17.75 -8.39
N ASP A 285 9.03 17.92 -9.43
CA ASP A 285 9.42 19.25 -9.95
C ASP A 285 8.21 20.10 -10.40
N THR A 286 7.22 19.48 -11.03
CA THR A 286 5.98 20.17 -11.43
C THR A 286 5.19 20.72 -10.23
N ILE A 287 5.22 20.00 -9.10
CA ILE A 287 4.57 20.43 -7.86
C ILE A 287 5.43 21.51 -7.17
N ARG A 288 6.75 21.39 -7.23
CA ARG A 288 7.69 22.38 -6.69
C ARG A 288 7.49 23.76 -7.29
N GLU A 289 7.37 23.84 -8.61
CA GLU A 289 7.09 25.10 -9.32
C GLU A 289 5.77 25.73 -8.85
N SER A 290 4.71 24.92 -8.74
CA SER A 290 3.39 25.37 -8.27
C SER A 290 3.44 25.90 -6.83
N ILE A 291 4.16 25.21 -5.94
CA ILE A 291 4.32 25.63 -4.54
C ILE A 291 5.14 26.91 -4.45
N ALA A 292 6.21 27.06 -5.24
CA ALA A 292 7.03 28.27 -5.26
C ALA A 292 6.21 29.51 -5.69
N GLU A 293 5.35 29.37 -6.70
CA GLU A 293 4.45 30.45 -7.12
C GLU A 293 3.48 30.84 -6.00
N LEU A 294 2.84 29.86 -5.35
CA LEU A 294 1.93 30.11 -4.22
C LEU A 294 2.65 30.77 -3.04
N ARG A 295 3.88 30.33 -2.75
CA ARG A 295 4.71 30.86 -1.66
C ARG A 295 5.06 32.33 -1.86
N SER A 296 5.25 32.77 -3.11
CA SER A 296 5.52 34.18 -3.43
C SER A 296 4.36 35.14 -3.12
N LYS A 297 3.15 34.59 -2.92
CA LYS A 297 1.91 35.32 -2.65
C LYS A 297 1.52 35.33 -1.16
N CYS A 298 2.36 34.75 -0.29
CA CYS A 298 2.15 34.64 1.15
C CYS A 298 2.91 35.69 1.95
#